data_AF-A0A7W8CMN5-F1
#
_entry.id   AF-A0A7W8CMN5-F1
#
_cell.length_a   1.000
_cell.length_b   1.000
_cell.length_c   1.000
_cell.angle_alpha   90.00
_cell.angle_beta   90.00
_cell.angle_gamma   90.00
#
_symmetry.space_group_name_H-M   'P 1'
#
loop_
_entity.id
_entity.type
_entity.pdbx_description
1 polymer ?
#
loop_
_entity_poly.entity_id
_entity_poly.type
_entity_poly.pdbx_seq_one_letter_code
_entity_poly.pdbx_strand_id
1 'polypeptide(L)'
;MKDVVAHLGAGCHGLFTADSLTVLRSKDIERTNEAMVDTRRGWAPGDVLAEYARWSARVTRLASVVAATPLNALRVPLAELGRFRLGLILGGAIVFDQHTHLRFDLAPALGRVAPPTDANRMSVVIEWMLAVLANQVQRAHLEWMDRPVLLTLTGLGGGSWSVTGDGAIATGCMEGPIGAAIFASAEQFPEWATRRAAWRERTVSVDGDIDYGERFLDSVNVV
;
A
#
# COMPACT_ATOMS: atom_id res chain seq x y z
N MET A 1 5.85 19.19 -0.38
CA MET A 1 5.50 18.97 -1.81
C MET A 1 6.67 18.48 -2.65
N LYS A 2 7.79 19.23 -2.77
CA LYS A 2 8.97 18.78 -3.53
C LYS A 2 9.45 17.40 -3.06
N ASP A 3 9.50 17.21 -1.74
CA ASP A 3 9.93 15.96 -1.11
C ASP A 3 9.04 14.76 -1.47
N VAL A 4 7.72 14.97 -1.66
CA VAL A 4 6.79 13.92 -2.12
C VAL A 4 7.05 13.55 -3.58
N VAL A 5 7.27 14.54 -4.46
CA VAL A 5 7.62 14.26 -5.87
C VAL A 5 9.01 13.61 -5.96
N ALA A 6 9.95 14.03 -5.11
CA ALA A 6 11.25 13.41 -4.99
C ALA A 6 11.14 11.95 -4.52
N HIS A 7 10.28 11.66 -3.56
CA HIS A 7 9.99 10.30 -3.10
C HIS A 7 9.47 9.42 -4.25
N LEU A 8 8.41 9.86 -4.94
CA LEU A 8 7.83 9.13 -6.07
C LEU A 8 8.84 8.90 -7.20
N GLY A 9 9.64 9.93 -7.52
CA GLY A 9 10.69 9.85 -8.54
C GLY A 9 11.83 8.91 -8.14
N ALA A 10 12.26 8.99 -6.89
CA ALA A 10 13.32 8.16 -6.34
C ALA A 10 12.89 6.68 -6.25
N GLY A 11 11.65 6.39 -5.84
CA GLY A 11 11.10 5.03 -5.86
C GLY A 11 11.11 4.42 -7.27
N CYS A 12 10.70 5.20 -8.28
CA CYS A 12 10.76 4.76 -9.67
C CYS A 12 12.20 4.58 -10.19
N HIS A 13 13.11 5.48 -9.83
CA HIS A 13 14.50 5.44 -10.26
C HIS A 13 15.26 4.28 -9.59
N GLY A 14 15.04 4.07 -8.29
CA GLY A 14 15.74 3.06 -7.48
C GLY A 14 15.60 1.64 -8.02
N LEU A 15 14.49 1.33 -8.69
CA LEU A 15 14.27 0.05 -9.38
C LEU A 15 15.30 -0.25 -10.48
N PHE A 16 16.02 0.76 -10.97
CA PHE A 16 16.99 0.64 -12.08
C PHE A 16 18.43 0.93 -11.64
N THR A 17 18.68 1.16 -10.35
CA THR A 17 20.01 1.46 -9.81
C THR A 17 20.43 0.42 -8.77
N ALA A 18 21.64 0.57 -8.23
CA ALA A 18 22.11 -0.21 -7.08
C ALA A 18 21.20 -0.04 -5.85
N ASP A 19 20.40 1.03 -5.79
CA ASP A 19 19.44 1.27 -4.72
C ASP A 19 18.35 0.20 -4.67
N SER A 20 18.06 -0.49 -5.78
CA SER A 20 17.16 -1.66 -5.78
C SER A 20 17.65 -2.73 -4.81
N LEU A 21 18.95 -3.03 -4.79
CA LEU A 21 19.53 -4.00 -3.85
C LEU A 21 19.46 -3.50 -2.41
N THR A 22 19.62 -2.20 -2.20
CA THR A 22 19.49 -1.57 -0.87
C THR A 22 18.06 -1.68 -0.36
N VAL A 23 17.06 -1.34 -1.18
CA VAL A 23 15.63 -1.45 -0.86
C VAL A 23 15.24 -2.90 -0.60
N LEU A 24 15.63 -3.84 -1.47
CA LEU A 24 15.32 -5.26 -1.31
C LEU A 24 15.90 -5.86 -0.01
N ARG A 25 17.00 -5.30 0.51
CA ARG A 25 17.71 -5.79 1.70
C ARG A 25 17.56 -4.91 2.94
N SER A 26 16.82 -3.81 2.83
CA SER A 26 16.66 -2.88 3.94
C SER A 26 15.92 -3.54 5.10
N LYS A 27 16.19 -3.04 6.30
CA LYS A 27 15.42 -3.36 7.52
C LYS A 27 14.47 -2.24 7.93
N ASP A 28 14.50 -1.15 7.18
CA ASP A 28 13.81 0.10 7.44
C ASP A 28 13.58 0.81 6.10
N ILE A 29 12.40 0.57 5.51
CA ILE A 29 12.02 1.12 4.21
C ILE A 29 11.85 2.64 4.29
N GLU A 30 11.29 3.13 5.39
CA GLU A 30 11.03 4.55 5.62
C GLU A 30 12.34 5.36 5.64
N ARG A 31 13.33 4.91 6.40
CA ARG A 31 14.66 5.55 6.43
C ARG A 31 15.38 5.48 5.09
N THR A 32 15.20 4.38 4.36
CA THR A 32 15.77 4.22 3.01
C THR A 32 15.16 5.24 2.05
N ASN A 33 13.84 5.39 2.10
CA ASN A 33 13.10 6.38 1.33
C ASN A 33 13.52 7.81 1.70
N GLU A 34 13.70 8.11 2.99
CA GLU A 34 14.17 9.42 3.46
C GLU A 34 15.57 9.74 2.93
N ALA A 35 16.52 8.79 3.02
CA ALA A 35 17.86 8.97 2.49
C ALA A 35 17.85 9.23 0.97
N MET A 36 16.98 8.55 0.22
CA MET A 36 16.81 8.78 -1.22
C MET A 36 16.18 10.15 -1.52
N VAL A 37 15.27 10.64 -0.69
CA VAL A 37 14.72 12.00 -0.82
C VAL A 37 15.78 13.05 -0.52
N ASP A 38 16.62 12.83 0.50
CA ASP A 38 17.67 13.76 0.92
C ASP A 38 18.68 14.07 -0.19
N THR A 39 19.03 13.10 -1.04
CA THR A 39 19.94 13.35 -2.18
C THR A 39 19.37 14.34 -3.20
N ARG A 40 18.05 14.60 -3.17
CA ARG A 40 17.33 15.52 -4.06
C ARG A 40 16.97 16.84 -3.37
N ARG A 41 17.29 17.00 -2.08
CA ARG A 41 16.92 18.18 -1.28
C ARG A 41 17.47 19.48 -1.89
N GLY A 42 18.67 19.44 -2.47
CA GLY A 42 19.31 20.57 -3.16
C GLY A 42 18.86 20.81 -4.60
N TRP A 43 18.07 19.92 -5.22
CA TRP A 43 17.71 20.03 -6.64
C TRP A 43 16.63 21.09 -6.87
N ALA A 44 16.64 21.67 -8.08
CA ALA A 44 15.57 22.55 -8.53
C ALA A 44 14.26 21.75 -8.70
N PRO A 45 13.08 22.33 -8.41
CA PRO A 45 11.80 21.62 -8.54
C PRO A 45 11.54 21.04 -9.94
N GLY A 46 11.99 21.73 -10.99
CA GLY A 46 11.88 21.25 -12.38
C GLY A 46 12.67 19.97 -12.64
N ASP A 47 13.85 19.82 -12.03
CA ASP A 47 14.69 18.63 -12.16
C ASP A 47 14.07 17.44 -11.45
N VAL A 48 13.51 17.65 -10.25
CA VAL A 48 12.78 16.61 -9.50
C VAL A 48 11.57 16.11 -10.29
N LEU A 49 10.80 17.03 -10.90
CA LEU A 49 9.67 16.66 -11.74
C LEU A 49 10.11 15.92 -13.02
N ALA A 50 11.19 16.37 -13.65
CA ALA A 50 11.75 15.73 -14.85
C ALA A 50 12.31 14.33 -14.56
N GLU A 51 12.86 14.11 -13.36
CA GLU A 51 13.26 12.78 -12.89
C GLU A 51 12.03 11.88 -12.74
N TYR A 52 11.01 12.33 -12.00
CA TYR A 52 9.78 11.58 -11.80
C TYR A 52 9.13 11.17 -13.15
N ALA A 53 8.95 12.12 -14.07
CA ALA A 53 8.34 11.86 -15.38
C ALA A 53 9.11 10.82 -16.20
N ARG A 54 10.45 10.89 -16.16
CA ARG A 54 11.32 9.98 -16.92
C ARG A 54 11.27 8.56 -16.37
N TRP A 55 11.36 8.41 -15.05
CA TRP A 55 11.48 7.10 -14.43
C TRP A 55 10.14 6.41 -14.25
N SER A 56 9.06 7.13 -13.94
CA SER A 56 7.71 6.55 -13.95
C SER A 56 7.38 5.93 -15.32
N ALA A 57 7.69 6.62 -16.43
CA ALA A 57 7.51 6.08 -17.79
C ALA A 57 8.37 4.84 -18.09
N ARG A 58 9.52 4.68 -17.42
CA ARG A 58 10.37 3.47 -17.53
C ARG A 58 9.78 2.33 -16.70
N VAL A 59 9.34 2.59 -15.48
CA VAL A 59 8.66 1.61 -14.62
C VAL A 59 7.42 1.07 -15.29
N THR A 60 6.57 1.91 -15.87
CA THR A 60 5.35 1.44 -16.57
C THR A 60 5.68 0.45 -17.69
N ARG A 61 6.72 0.74 -18.49
CA ARG A 61 7.17 -0.18 -19.55
C ARG A 61 7.72 -1.49 -18.98
N LEU A 62 8.54 -1.40 -17.92
CA LEU A 62 9.07 -2.57 -17.24
C LEU A 62 7.93 -3.45 -16.68
N ALA A 63 6.93 -2.84 -16.03
CA ALA A 63 5.77 -3.53 -15.49
C ALA A 63 5.00 -4.27 -16.59
N SER A 64 4.77 -3.65 -17.74
CA SER A 64 4.12 -4.31 -18.89
C SER A 64 4.91 -5.51 -19.41
N VAL A 65 6.24 -5.39 -19.50
CA VAL A 65 7.11 -6.51 -19.93
C VAL A 65 7.08 -7.63 -18.91
N VAL A 66 7.26 -7.34 -17.62
CA VAL A 66 7.27 -8.35 -16.56
C VAL A 66 5.93 -9.07 -16.48
N ALA A 67 4.81 -8.35 -16.56
CA ALA A 67 3.46 -8.91 -16.55
C ALA A 67 3.21 -9.92 -17.68
N ALA A 68 3.88 -9.76 -18.83
CA ALA A 68 3.78 -10.66 -19.98
C ALA A 68 4.72 -11.87 -19.91
N THR A 69 5.47 -12.06 -18.81
CA THR A 69 6.47 -13.13 -18.68
C THR A 69 6.28 -13.95 -17.40
N PRO A 70 6.90 -15.14 -17.30
CA PRO A 70 6.91 -15.92 -16.05
C PRO A 70 7.54 -15.18 -14.85
N LEU A 71 8.34 -14.14 -15.09
CA LEU A 71 8.92 -13.31 -14.02
C LEU A 71 7.86 -12.65 -13.14
N ASN A 72 6.65 -12.43 -13.67
CA ASN A 72 5.50 -11.91 -12.92
C ASN A 72 5.25 -12.67 -11.60
N ALA A 73 5.46 -13.99 -11.61
CA ALA A 73 5.22 -14.86 -10.46
C ALA A 73 6.40 -15.00 -9.50
N LEU A 74 7.58 -14.47 -9.85
CA LEU A 74 8.79 -14.59 -9.04
C LEU A 74 8.61 -13.89 -7.69
N ARG A 75 8.92 -14.56 -6.58
CA ARG A 75 8.83 -13.98 -5.23
C ARG A 75 10.17 -13.37 -4.81
N VAL A 76 10.19 -12.05 -4.62
CA VAL A 76 11.36 -11.30 -4.17
C VAL A 76 11.10 -10.66 -2.80
N PRO A 77 12.12 -10.55 -1.92
CA PRO A 77 11.98 -9.81 -0.67
C PRO A 77 11.80 -8.32 -0.94
N LEU A 78 11.04 -7.61 -0.11
CA LEU A 78 10.93 -6.16 -0.12
C LEU A 78 11.12 -5.67 1.31
N ALA A 79 12.35 -5.28 1.64
CA ALA A 79 12.77 -4.82 2.95
C ALA A 79 12.16 -5.67 4.10
N GLU A 80 11.64 -5.01 5.14
CA GLU A 80 10.90 -5.63 6.22
C GLU A 80 9.45 -6.00 5.83
N LEU A 81 8.90 -5.47 4.73
CA LEU A 81 7.51 -5.70 4.32
C LEU A 81 7.22 -7.16 3.95
N GLY A 82 8.23 -7.97 3.64
CA GLY A 82 8.09 -9.41 3.41
C GLY A 82 8.46 -9.84 1.99
N ARG A 83 7.85 -10.91 1.47
CA ARG A 83 8.14 -11.43 0.11
C ARG A 83 6.92 -11.35 -0.77
N PHE A 84 7.05 -10.67 -1.91
CA PHE A 84 5.95 -10.42 -2.83
C PHE A 84 6.26 -10.91 -4.25
N ARG A 85 5.21 -11.17 -5.03
CA ARG A 85 5.36 -11.41 -6.47
C ARG A 85 5.91 -10.15 -7.13
N LEU A 86 6.87 -10.29 -8.03
CA LEU A 86 7.51 -9.17 -8.71
C LEU A 86 6.49 -8.31 -9.48
N GLY A 87 5.49 -8.95 -10.10
CA GLY A 87 4.39 -8.22 -10.75
C GLY A 87 3.56 -7.37 -9.79
N LEU A 88 3.34 -7.88 -8.57
CA LEU A 88 2.60 -7.16 -7.54
C LEU A 88 3.41 -5.97 -7.00
N ILE A 89 4.74 -6.05 -6.94
CA ILE A 89 5.57 -4.89 -6.60
C ILE A 89 5.51 -3.84 -7.72
N LEU A 90 5.77 -4.24 -8.97
CA LEU A 90 5.87 -3.29 -10.08
C LEU A 90 4.52 -2.67 -10.47
N GLY A 91 3.43 -3.43 -10.34
CA GLY A 91 2.07 -2.99 -10.65
C GLY A 91 1.30 -2.48 -9.43
N GLY A 92 1.32 -3.23 -8.32
CA GLY A 92 0.60 -2.91 -7.10
C GLY A 92 1.24 -1.78 -6.31
N ALA A 93 2.48 -1.96 -5.84
CA ALA A 93 3.15 -1.00 -4.97
C ALA A 93 3.27 0.39 -5.61
N ILE A 94 3.69 0.44 -6.88
CA ILE A 94 3.87 1.71 -7.60
C ILE A 94 2.54 2.44 -7.82
N VAL A 95 1.47 1.71 -8.15
CA VAL A 95 0.14 2.31 -8.32
C VAL A 95 -0.39 2.79 -6.97
N PHE A 96 -0.26 1.99 -5.91
CA PHE A 96 -0.60 2.37 -4.54
C PHE A 96 0.12 3.65 -4.10
N ASP A 97 1.44 3.71 -4.29
CA ASP A 97 2.28 4.82 -3.85
C ASP A 97 1.87 6.13 -4.55
N GLN A 98 1.76 6.09 -5.88
CA GLN A 98 1.30 7.24 -6.67
C GLN A 98 -0.14 7.62 -6.34
N HIS A 99 -1.03 6.63 -6.18
CA HIS A 99 -2.44 6.86 -5.86
C HIS A 99 -2.60 7.59 -4.53
N THR A 100 -1.89 7.11 -3.51
CA THR A 100 -1.96 7.59 -2.13
C THR A 100 -1.36 8.99 -2.02
N HIS A 101 -0.12 9.17 -2.49
CA HIS A 101 0.55 10.46 -2.42
C HIS A 101 -0.15 11.56 -3.24
N LEU A 102 -0.70 11.21 -4.40
CA LEU A 102 -1.45 12.19 -5.20
C LEU A 102 -2.70 12.68 -4.47
N ARG A 103 -3.47 11.76 -3.88
CA ARG A 103 -4.78 12.05 -3.30
C ARG A 103 -4.72 12.66 -1.91
N PHE A 104 -3.84 12.15 -1.06
CA PHE A 104 -3.86 12.49 0.36
C PHE A 104 -2.74 13.48 0.73
N ASP A 105 -1.69 13.61 -0.10
CA ASP A 105 -0.57 14.50 0.20
C ASP A 105 -0.49 15.69 -0.76
N LEU A 106 -0.49 15.45 -2.09
CA LEU A 106 -0.31 16.51 -3.08
C LEU A 106 -1.57 17.35 -3.35
N ALA A 107 -2.71 16.71 -3.62
CA ALA A 107 -3.93 17.43 -3.96
C ALA A 107 -4.39 18.36 -2.81
N PRO A 108 -4.45 17.93 -1.53
CA PRO A 108 -4.79 18.80 -0.42
C PRO A 108 -3.78 19.95 -0.24
N ALA A 109 -2.47 19.67 -0.32
CA ALA A 109 -1.43 20.70 -0.20
C ALA A 109 -1.50 21.78 -1.29
N LEU A 110 -2.06 21.45 -2.45
CA LEU A 110 -2.28 22.37 -3.56
C LEU A 110 -3.65 23.05 -3.53
N GLY A 111 -4.53 22.70 -2.57
CA GLY A 111 -5.93 23.11 -2.58
C GLY A 111 -6.67 22.64 -3.84
N ARG A 112 -6.27 21.49 -4.39
CA ARG A 112 -6.83 20.92 -5.61
C ARG A 112 -7.66 19.69 -5.30
N VAL A 113 -8.66 19.45 -6.15
CA VAL A 113 -9.38 18.18 -6.16
C VAL A 113 -8.48 17.15 -6.81
N ALA A 114 -8.31 16.00 -6.15
CA ALA A 114 -7.57 14.89 -6.74
C ALA A 114 -8.30 14.36 -7.98
N PRO A 115 -7.57 13.90 -9.02
CA PRO A 115 -8.23 13.34 -10.19
C PRO A 115 -9.06 12.10 -9.83
N PRO A 116 -10.12 11.80 -10.61
CA PRO A 116 -10.95 10.63 -10.36
C PRO A 116 -10.14 9.32 -10.43
N THR A 117 -10.59 8.30 -9.70
CA THR A 117 -10.07 6.92 -9.79
C THR A 117 -11.09 6.03 -10.52
N ASP A 118 -10.71 4.78 -10.77
CA ASP A 118 -11.62 3.75 -11.29
C ASP A 118 -11.44 2.43 -10.55
N ALA A 119 -12.35 1.48 -10.82
CA ALA A 119 -12.35 0.18 -10.17
C ALA A 119 -11.06 -0.62 -10.41
N ASN A 120 -10.46 -0.55 -11.60
CA ASN A 120 -9.23 -1.29 -11.90
C ASN A 120 -8.05 -0.76 -11.09
N ARG A 121 -7.89 0.57 -11.03
CA ARG A 121 -6.85 1.20 -10.19
C ARG A 121 -7.07 0.85 -8.72
N MET A 122 -8.29 0.96 -8.22
CA MET A 122 -8.58 0.65 -6.82
C MET A 122 -8.36 -0.83 -6.47
N SER A 123 -8.72 -1.77 -7.34
CA SER A 123 -8.45 -3.19 -7.09
C SER A 123 -6.96 -3.47 -6.97
N VAL A 124 -6.12 -2.86 -7.81
CA VAL A 124 -4.66 -3.02 -7.72
C VAL A 124 -4.08 -2.40 -6.44
N VAL A 125 -4.60 -1.23 -6.04
CA VAL A 125 -4.25 -0.55 -4.78
C VAL A 125 -4.60 -1.45 -3.59
N ILE A 126 -5.83 -1.97 -3.55
CA ILE A 126 -6.33 -2.81 -2.46
C ILE A 126 -5.59 -4.15 -2.41
N GLU A 127 -5.29 -4.77 -3.56
CA GLU A 127 -4.50 -6.01 -3.63
C GLU A 127 -3.11 -5.82 -3.00
N TRP A 128 -2.44 -4.71 -3.32
CA TRP A 128 -1.16 -4.37 -2.69
C TRP A 128 -1.31 -4.23 -1.18
N MET A 129 -2.28 -3.43 -0.74
CA MET A 129 -2.49 -3.14 0.68
C MET A 129 -2.82 -4.38 1.50
N LEU A 130 -3.65 -5.29 0.96
CA LEU A 130 -3.96 -6.57 1.61
C LEU A 130 -2.73 -7.46 1.70
N ALA A 131 -1.87 -7.49 0.68
CA ALA A 131 -0.63 -8.26 0.75
C ALA A 131 0.33 -7.72 1.82
N VAL A 132 0.43 -6.40 1.99
CA VAL A 132 1.22 -5.78 3.07
C VAL A 132 0.58 -6.06 4.44
N LEU A 133 -0.74 -5.93 4.57
CA LEU A 133 -1.48 -6.26 5.79
C LEU A 133 -1.26 -7.71 6.22
N ALA A 134 -1.31 -8.66 5.29
CA ALA A 134 -1.04 -10.08 5.54
C ALA A 134 0.32 -10.28 6.20
N ASN A 135 1.37 -9.70 5.61
CA ASN A 135 2.73 -9.79 6.15
C ASN A 135 2.86 -9.05 7.50
N GLN A 136 2.18 -7.92 7.68
CA GLN A 136 2.17 -7.18 8.94
C GLN A 136 1.57 -8.02 10.07
N VAL A 137 0.38 -8.60 9.86
CA VAL A 137 -0.29 -9.45 10.85
C VAL A 137 0.56 -10.68 11.16
N GLN A 138 1.09 -11.33 10.13
CA GLN A 138 1.99 -12.48 10.29
C GLN A 138 3.20 -12.14 11.16
N ARG A 139 3.84 -10.97 10.95
CA ARG A 139 5.01 -10.53 11.72
C ARG A 139 4.67 -10.07 13.13
N ALA A 140 3.51 -9.45 13.31
CA ALA A 140 3.07 -8.94 14.61
C ALA A 140 2.66 -10.07 15.56
N HIS A 141 2.35 -11.27 15.04
CA HIS A 141 1.87 -12.40 15.80
C HIS A 141 0.73 -11.98 16.73
N LEU A 142 -0.41 -11.58 16.17
CA LEU A 142 -1.56 -11.10 16.95
C LEU A 142 -2.19 -12.26 17.74
N GLU A 143 -1.59 -12.66 18.86
CA GLU A 143 -2.01 -13.83 19.68
C GLU A 143 -3.44 -13.72 20.20
N TRP A 144 -3.93 -12.49 20.35
CA TRP A 144 -5.30 -12.22 20.77
C TRP A 144 -6.34 -12.50 19.66
N MET A 145 -5.90 -12.62 18.41
CA MET A 145 -6.76 -12.80 17.25
C MET A 145 -7.09 -14.29 17.08
N ASP A 146 -7.98 -14.78 17.95
CA ASP A 146 -8.45 -16.17 18.00
C ASP A 146 -9.51 -16.54 16.95
N ARG A 147 -10.05 -15.56 16.23
CA ARG A 147 -11.13 -15.68 15.25
C ARG A 147 -10.85 -14.75 14.06
N PRO A 148 -11.34 -15.05 12.85
CA PRO A 148 -11.15 -14.16 11.72
C PRO A 148 -11.89 -12.83 11.90
N VAL A 149 -11.33 -11.77 11.31
CA VAL A 149 -12.02 -10.49 11.08
C VAL A 149 -12.45 -10.45 9.62
N LEU A 150 -13.73 -10.16 9.37
CA LEU A 150 -14.23 -9.91 8.03
C LEU A 150 -14.03 -8.42 7.70
N LEU A 151 -13.19 -8.10 6.72
CA LEU A 151 -13.02 -6.75 6.18
C LEU A 151 -13.79 -6.62 4.87
N THR A 152 -14.79 -5.74 4.83
CA THR A 152 -15.55 -5.40 3.64
C THR A 152 -15.27 -3.96 3.23
N LEU A 153 -14.70 -3.78 2.04
CA LEU A 153 -14.49 -2.48 1.43
C LEU A 153 -15.55 -2.25 0.35
N THR A 154 -16.34 -1.18 0.49
CA THR A 154 -17.41 -0.80 -0.44
C THR A 154 -16.94 0.29 -1.41
N GLY A 155 -17.43 0.26 -2.65
CA GLY A 155 -17.07 1.22 -3.69
C GLY A 155 -16.16 0.64 -4.77
N LEU A 156 -15.47 1.51 -5.50
CA LEU A 156 -14.63 1.13 -6.65
C LEU A 156 -13.55 0.13 -6.25
N GLY A 157 -13.51 -1.01 -6.94
CA GLY A 157 -12.52 -2.07 -6.69
C GLY A 157 -12.63 -2.76 -5.34
N GLY A 158 -13.70 -2.46 -4.57
CA GLY A 158 -13.97 -3.05 -3.26
C GLY A 158 -14.29 -4.54 -3.31
N GLY A 159 -14.41 -5.13 -2.12
CA GLY A 159 -14.58 -6.57 -1.95
C GLY A 159 -14.73 -6.93 -0.47
N SER A 160 -14.69 -8.21 -0.16
CA SER A 160 -14.71 -8.70 1.22
C SER A 160 -13.62 -9.74 1.40
N TRP A 161 -12.94 -9.70 2.54
CA TRP A 161 -11.83 -10.58 2.87
C TRP A 161 -11.87 -10.97 4.33
N SER A 162 -11.60 -12.23 4.63
CA SER A 162 -11.37 -12.70 5.99
C SER A 162 -9.88 -12.64 6.29
N VAL A 163 -9.52 -11.96 7.38
CA VAL A 163 -8.15 -11.87 7.89
C VAL A 163 -8.06 -12.74 9.14
N THR A 164 -7.01 -13.54 9.26
CA THR A 164 -6.74 -14.41 10.42
C THR A 164 -5.49 -13.94 11.18
N GLY A 165 -5.36 -14.34 12.45
CA GLY A 165 -4.25 -13.93 13.33
C GLY A 165 -2.85 -14.37 12.90
N ASP A 166 -2.76 -15.39 12.03
CA ASP A 166 -1.52 -15.85 11.39
C ASP A 166 -1.17 -15.07 10.11
N GLY A 167 -2.00 -14.10 9.72
CA GLY A 167 -1.82 -13.24 8.56
C GLY A 167 -2.39 -13.80 7.25
N ALA A 168 -3.08 -14.94 7.27
CA ALA A 168 -3.79 -15.39 6.07
C ALA A 168 -4.95 -14.44 5.74
N ILE A 169 -5.09 -14.12 4.45
CA ILE A 169 -6.21 -13.33 3.93
C ILE A 169 -6.88 -14.12 2.81
N ALA A 170 -8.17 -14.43 3.00
CA ALA A 170 -8.99 -15.15 2.05
C ALA A 170 -10.12 -14.26 1.52
N THR A 171 -10.44 -14.36 0.23
CA THR A 171 -11.59 -13.66 -0.34
C THR A 171 -12.90 -14.20 0.24
N GLY A 172 -13.81 -13.30 0.59
CA GLY A 172 -15.12 -13.61 1.17
C GLY A 172 -15.06 -13.85 2.69
N CYS A 173 -16.18 -14.35 3.22
CA CYS A 173 -16.28 -14.81 4.59
C CYS A 173 -15.81 -16.26 4.67
N MET A 174 -14.86 -16.55 5.56
CA MET A 174 -14.50 -17.92 5.91
C MET A 174 -15.64 -18.61 6.66
N GLU A 175 -15.69 -19.93 6.58
CA GLU A 175 -16.63 -20.74 7.36
C GLU A 175 -16.28 -20.69 8.85
N GLY A 176 -17.29 -20.55 9.71
CA GLY A 176 -17.14 -20.52 11.16
C GLY A 176 -17.45 -19.15 11.79
N PRO A 177 -17.28 -19.03 13.12
CA PRO A 177 -17.53 -17.78 13.82
C PRO A 177 -16.45 -16.75 13.49
N ILE A 178 -16.88 -15.52 13.15
CA ILE A 178 -16.00 -14.36 13.04
C ILE A 178 -15.96 -13.59 14.36
N GLY A 179 -14.84 -12.94 14.64
CA GLY A 179 -14.70 -12.06 15.81
C GLY A 179 -15.47 -10.75 15.59
N ALA A 180 -15.21 -10.09 14.46
CA ALA A 180 -15.86 -8.86 14.07
C ALA A 180 -15.99 -8.74 12.55
N ALA A 181 -16.98 -7.97 12.09
CA ALA A 181 -17.09 -7.53 10.71
C ALA A 181 -16.85 -6.02 10.61
N ILE A 182 -15.95 -5.61 9.73
CA ILE A 182 -15.55 -4.23 9.48
C ILE A 182 -16.04 -3.84 8.11
N PHE A 183 -16.77 -2.74 8.02
CA PHE A 183 -17.22 -2.17 6.76
C PHE A 183 -16.59 -0.80 6.59
N ALA A 184 -15.96 -0.56 5.45
CA ALA A 184 -15.32 0.72 5.16
C ALA A 184 -15.46 1.11 3.68
N SER A 185 -15.19 2.38 3.37
CA SER A 185 -15.03 2.82 1.99
C SER A 185 -13.68 2.36 1.42
N ALA A 186 -13.72 1.76 0.22
CA ALA A 186 -12.55 1.39 -0.56
C ALA A 186 -11.65 2.60 -0.86
N GLU A 187 -12.23 3.77 -1.11
CA GLU A 187 -11.50 5.00 -1.45
C GLU A 187 -10.78 5.62 -0.25
N GLN A 188 -11.32 5.43 0.97
CA GLN A 188 -10.70 5.93 2.20
C GLN A 188 -9.69 4.93 2.79
N PHE A 189 -9.72 3.66 2.36
CA PHE A 189 -8.83 2.62 2.88
C PHE A 189 -7.35 3.00 2.82
N PRO A 190 -6.79 3.50 1.68
CA PRO A 190 -5.39 3.91 1.62
C PRO A 190 -5.04 5.02 2.61
N GLU A 191 -5.98 5.87 2.99
CA GLU A 191 -5.74 6.99 3.89
C GLU A 191 -5.62 6.53 5.34
N TRP A 192 -6.61 5.81 5.86
CA TRP A 192 -6.60 5.40 7.26
C TRP A 192 -5.72 4.19 7.54
N ALA A 193 -5.59 3.25 6.60
CA ALA A 193 -4.75 2.08 6.80
C ALA A 193 -3.25 2.42 6.77
N THR A 194 -2.86 3.51 6.08
CA THR A 194 -1.52 4.08 6.15
C THR A 194 -1.36 5.09 7.29
N ARG A 195 -2.36 5.22 8.17
CA ARG A 195 -2.39 6.13 9.32
C ARG A 195 -2.25 7.62 8.99
N ARG A 196 -2.55 8.04 7.75
CA ARG A 196 -2.67 9.47 7.39
C ARG A 196 -3.88 10.15 8.01
N ALA A 197 -4.90 9.36 8.34
CA ALA A 197 -6.05 9.79 9.12
C ALA A 197 -6.41 8.71 10.14
N ALA A 198 -7.01 9.10 11.27
CA ALA A 198 -7.59 8.14 12.18
C ALA A 198 -8.76 7.43 11.51
N TRP A 199 -8.82 6.10 11.60
CA TRP A 199 -9.94 5.33 11.03
C TRP A 199 -11.29 5.73 11.65
N ARG A 200 -11.28 6.17 12.92
CA ARG A 200 -12.46 6.67 13.66
C ARG A 200 -13.04 7.97 13.08
N GLU A 201 -12.26 8.70 12.28
CA GLU A 201 -12.70 9.92 11.58
C GLU A 201 -13.19 9.63 10.15
N ARG A 202 -13.22 8.36 9.75
CA ARG A 202 -13.62 7.91 8.42
C ARG A 202 -14.88 7.06 8.48
N THR A 203 -15.43 6.78 7.30
CA THR A 203 -16.61 5.93 7.18
C THR A 203 -16.20 4.48 7.38
N VAL A 204 -16.06 4.09 8.65
CA VAL A 204 -15.73 2.74 9.11
C VAL A 204 -16.75 2.35 10.17
N SER A 205 -17.37 1.18 10.02
CA SER A 205 -18.25 0.60 11.03
C SER A 205 -17.78 -0.80 11.41
N VAL A 206 -18.05 -1.18 12.66
CA VAL A 206 -17.73 -2.49 13.22
C VAL A 206 -19.02 -3.13 13.71
N ASP A 207 -19.27 -4.37 13.30
CA ASP A 207 -20.36 -5.21 13.77
C ASP A 207 -19.81 -6.44 14.49
N GLY A 208 -20.58 -6.99 15.43
CA GLY A 208 -20.18 -8.13 16.26
C GLY A 208 -19.45 -7.70 17.52
N ASP A 209 -18.26 -8.24 17.77
CA ASP A 209 -17.42 -7.88 18.90
C ASP A 209 -16.67 -6.55 18.60
N ILE A 210 -17.22 -5.45 19.12
CA ILE A 210 -16.73 -4.10 18.81
C ILE A 210 -15.28 -3.91 19.28
N ASP A 211 -14.97 -4.28 20.52
CA ASP A 211 -13.63 -4.13 21.09
C ASP A 211 -12.60 -4.94 20.29
N TYR A 212 -12.99 -6.12 19.80
CA TYR A 212 -12.16 -6.95 18.93
C TYR A 212 -11.87 -6.28 17.58
N GLY A 213 -12.90 -5.73 16.93
CA GLY A 213 -12.76 -5.04 15.65
C GLY A 213 -11.96 -3.74 15.77
N GLU A 214 -12.18 -2.95 16.82
CA GLU A 214 -11.38 -1.74 17.09
C GLU A 214 -9.91 -2.07 17.35
N ARG A 215 -9.64 -3.12 18.14
CA ARG A 215 -8.27 -3.58 18.38
C ARG A 215 -7.58 -4.02 17.09
N PHE A 216 -8.30 -4.66 16.18
CA PHE A 216 -7.78 -4.98 14.86
C PHE A 216 -7.44 -3.70 14.08
N LEU A 217 -8.38 -2.76 13.98
CA LEU A 217 -8.20 -1.49 13.26
C LEU A 217 -7.03 -0.66 13.80
N ASP A 218 -6.86 -0.61 15.12
CA ASP A 218 -5.75 0.09 15.77
C ASP A 218 -4.39 -0.58 15.47
N SER A 219 -4.38 -1.88 15.17
CA SER A 219 -3.18 -2.60 14.75
C SER A 219 -2.79 -2.34 13.28
N VAL A 220 -3.72 -1.90 12.42
CA VAL A 220 -3.45 -1.70 10.98
C VAL A 220 -2.43 -0.58 10.76
N ASN A 221 -1.40 -0.87 9.98
CA ASN A 221 -0.37 0.07 9.54
C ASN A 221 0.28 -0.39 8.22
N VAL A 222 -0.46 -0.21 7.12
CA VAL A 222 -0.03 -0.57 5.77
C VAL A 222 0.87 0.54 5.22
N VAL A 223 2.17 0.46 5.47
CA VAL A 223 3.20 1.38 4.97
C VAL A 223 4.07 0.74 3.89
#